data_AF-A0A2T5NFG5-F1
#
_entry.id   AF-A0A2T5NFG5-F1
#
_cell.length_a   1.000
_cell.length_b   1.000
_cell.length_c   1.000
_cell.angle_alpha   90.00
_cell.angle_beta   90.00
_cell.angle_gamma   90.00
#
_symmetry.space_group_name_H-M   'P 1'
#
loop_
_entity.id
_entity.type
_entity.pdbx_description
1 polymer ?
#
loop_
_entity_poly.entity_id
_entity_poly.type
_entity_poly.pdbx_seq_one_letter_code
_entity_poly.pdbx_strand_id
1 'polypeptide(L)'
;MTTERPDSPCIAVCSTAVGDDICRGCARSFDEISQWCFMDAEERERVWLQLPLRQRGLKIAAVFSCLPELHQGEDGGEWMSVPCLPLWFRMEGNCLRWLRAGEPACQRDCAGWSPAQVAAFLREQAGVE
;
A
#
# COMPACT_ATOMS: atom_id res chain seq x y z
N MET A 1 -22.83 21.78 -8.81
CA MET A 1 -21.49 21.66 -8.20
C MET A 1 -20.79 20.56 -8.97
N THR A 2 -19.83 20.93 -9.82
CA THR A 2 -19.03 19.97 -10.58
C THR A 2 -18.13 19.26 -9.57
N THR A 3 -18.26 17.95 -9.42
CA THR A 3 -17.42 17.14 -8.53
C THR A 3 -16.05 16.96 -9.18
N GLU A 4 -15.21 17.99 -9.10
CA GLU A 4 -13.81 17.91 -9.49
C GLU A 4 -12.99 17.22 -8.39
N ARG A 5 -12.01 16.42 -8.81
CA ARG A 5 -11.06 15.74 -7.89
C ARG A 5 -10.31 16.83 -7.12
N PRO A 6 -10.14 16.71 -5.79
CA PRO A 6 -9.43 17.72 -5.01
C PRO A 6 -7.97 17.84 -5.44
N ASP A 7 -7.39 19.04 -5.31
CA ASP A 7 -6.00 19.33 -5.68
C ASP A 7 -4.96 18.51 -4.91
N SER A 8 -5.33 17.98 -3.74
CA SER A 8 -4.48 17.14 -2.92
C SER A 8 -5.27 16.00 -2.29
N PRO A 9 -4.66 14.80 -2.17
CA PRO A 9 -5.27 13.67 -1.45
C PRO A 9 -5.20 13.81 0.08
N CYS A 10 -4.62 14.89 0.59
CA CYS A 10 -4.44 15.09 2.03
C CYS A 10 -5.78 15.23 2.77
N ILE A 11 -5.94 14.50 3.87
CA ILE A 11 -7.12 14.60 4.76
C ILE A 11 -6.80 15.26 6.10
N ALA A 12 -5.71 16.04 6.16
CA ALA A 12 -5.21 16.69 7.37
C ALA A 12 -4.90 15.75 8.55
N VAL A 13 -4.62 14.48 8.26
CA VAL A 13 -4.07 13.50 9.21
C VAL A 13 -2.74 13.03 8.65
N CYS A 14 -1.67 13.22 9.44
CA CYS A 14 -0.32 12.84 9.03
C CYS A 14 0.31 11.93 10.07
N SER A 15 0.74 10.74 9.63
CA SER A 15 1.44 9.78 10.47
C SER A 15 2.91 9.61 10.08
N THR A 16 3.33 10.15 8.93
CA THR A 16 4.75 10.18 8.55
C THR A 16 5.57 11.12 9.44
N ALA A 17 4.93 12.16 9.99
CA ALA A 17 5.55 13.04 10.99
C ALA A 17 5.94 12.32 12.29
N VAL A 18 5.37 11.14 12.56
CA VAL A 18 5.71 10.30 13.72
C VAL A 18 6.56 9.07 13.35
N GLY A 19 7.01 8.97 12.10
CA GLY A 19 7.97 7.97 11.64
C GLY A 19 7.42 6.88 10.71
N ASP A 20 6.14 6.92 10.32
CA ASP A 20 5.61 5.95 9.34
C ASP A 20 6.14 6.26 7.92
N ASP A 21 6.52 5.25 7.14
CA ASP A 21 6.96 5.44 5.73
C ASP A 21 5.82 5.95 4.83
N ILE A 22 4.60 5.47 5.10
CA ILE A 22 3.39 5.81 4.38
C ILE A 22 2.36 6.39 5.35
N CYS A 23 1.79 7.53 4.97
CA CYS A 23 0.77 8.19 5.75
C CYS A 23 -0.50 7.35 5.85
N ARG A 24 -0.91 6.98 7.06
CA ARG A 24 -2.17 6.23 7.31
C ARG A 24 -3.43 6.99 6.90
N GLY A 25 -3.35 8.32 6.78
CA GLY A 25 -4.47 9.17 6.35
C GLY A 25 -4.65 9.20 4.83
N CYS A 26 -3.62 9.66 4.10
CA CYS A 26 -3.71 9.86 2.64
C CYS A 26 -2.98 8.80 1.79
N ALA A 27 -2.28 7.84 2.40
CA ALA A 27 -1.50 6.79 1.76
C ALA A 27 -0.34 7.26 0.86
N ARG A 28 0.08 8.52 1.00
CA ARG A 28 1.30 9.04 0.37
C ARG A 28 2.54 8.73 1.20
N SER A 29 3.69 8.59 0.54
CA SER A 29 5.00 8.56 1.21
C SER A 29 5.39 9.93 1.76
N PHE A 30 6.38 9.97 2.65
CA PHE A 30 6.92 11.24 3.13
C PHE A 30 7.44 12.12 1.98
N ASP A 31 8.16 11.52 1.02
CA ASP A 31 8.70 12.25 -0.13
C ASP A 31 7.60 12.87 -0.98
N GLU A 32 6.54 12.11 -1.28
CA GLU A 32 5.38 12.62 -2.03
C GLU A 32 4.65 13.74 -1.29
N ILE A 33 4.60 13.69 0.05
CA ILE A 33 4.00 14.75 0.86
C ILE A 33 4.86 16.01 0.80
N SER A 34 6.17 15.88 0.98
CA SER A 34 7.11 17.02 1.02
C SER A 34 7.29 17.69 -0.34
N GLN A 35 7.23 16.91 -1.44
CA GLN A 35 7.46 17.40 -2.80
C GLN A 35 6.18 17.75 -3.55
N TRP A 36 4.98 17.54 -2.97
CA TRP A 36 3.70 17.69 -3.68
C TRP A 36 3.56 18.99 -4.48
N CYS A 37 3.94 20.12 -3.88
CA CYS A 37 3.84 21.44 -4.50
C CYS A 37 4.81 21.65 -5.66
N PHE A 38 5.89 20.87 -5.72
CA PHE A 38 6.94 20.95 -6.74
C PHE A 38 6.75 19.91 -7.85
N MET A 39 5.95 18.87 -7.61
CA MET A 39 5.62 17.86 -8.62
C MET A 39 4.83 18.46 -9.78
N ASP A 40 5.11 17.99 -10.99
CA ASP A 40 4.31 18.28 -12.17
C ASP A 40 2.99 17.49 -12.22
N ALA A 41 2.17 17.72 -13.25
CA ALA A 41 0.87 17.07 -13.37
C ALA A 41 0.97 15.55 -13.59
N GLU A 42 2.01 15.09 -14.29
CA GLU A 42 2.22 13.67 -14.58
C GLU A 42 2.68 12.93 -13.31
N GLU A 43 3.60 13.50 -12.56
CA GLU A 43 4.06 13.00 -11.27
C GLU A 43 2.91 12.91 -10.27
N ARG A 44 2.07 13.96 -10.18
CA ARG A 44 0.87 13.93 -9.32
C ARG A 44 -0.12 12.86 -9.74
N GLU A 45 -0.34 12.66 -11.04
CA GLU A 45 -1.25 11.61 -11.52
C GLU A 45 -0.71 10.22 -11.20
N ARG A 46 0.62 9.98 -11.31
CA ARG A 46 1.24 8.72 -10.87
C ARG A 46 0.97 8.46 -9.40
N VAL A 47 1.13 9.46 -8.53
CA VAL A 47 0.80 9.32 -7.10
C VAL A 47 -0.67 8.96 -6.93
N TRP A 48 -1.59 9.69 -7.58
CA TRP A 48 -3.03 9.42 -7.53
C TRP A 48 -3.40 7.98 -7.91
N LEU A 49 -2.75 7.41 -8.92
CA LEU A 49 -2.99 6.03 -9.36
C LEU A 49 -2.52 5.00 -8.32
N GLN A 50 -1.49 5.29 -7.53
CA GLN A 50 -0.99 4.38 -6.49
C GLN A 50 -1.83 4.41 -5.20
N LEU A 51 -2.46 5.55 -4.86
CA LEU A 51 -3.14 5.71 -3.57
C LEU A 51 -4.21 4.64 -3.29
N PRO A 52 -5.12 4.26 -4.21
CA PRO A 52 -6.12 3.24 -3.92
C PRO A 52 -5.49 1.89 -3.56
N LEU A 53 -4.38 1.52 -4.22
CA LEU A 53 -3.67 0.27 -3.98
C LEU A 53 -2.98 0.30 -2.62
N ARG A 54 -2.25 1.39 -2.31
CA ARG A 54 -1.63 1.59 -1.00
C ARG A 54 -2.65 1.65 0.13
N GLN A 55 -3.79 2.31 -0.06
CA GLN A 55 -4.88 2.35 0.93
C GLN A 55 -5.45 0.95 1.21
N ARG A 56 -5.61 0.10 0.19
CA ARG A 56 -6.02 -1.30 0.40
C ARG A 56 -4.94 -2.06 1.18
N GLY A 57 -3.67 -1.91 0.80
CA GLY A 57 -2.53 -2.52 1.50
C GLY A 57 -2.44 -2.11 2.98
N LEU A 58 -2.57 -0.82 3.28
CA LEU A 58 -2.60 -0.28 4.64
C LEU A 58 -3.74 -0.87 5.48
N LYS A 59 -4.94 -1.03 4.90
CA LYS A 59 -6.08 -1.66 5.59
C LYS A 59 -5.83 -3.13 5.90
N ILE A 60 -5.10 -3.84 5.05
CA ILE A 60 -4.67 -5.23 5.30
C ILE A 60 -3.61 -5.26 6.41
N ALA A 61 -2.58 -4.42 6.31
CA ALA A 61 -1.54 -4.29 7.33
C ALA A 61 -2.10 -3.95 8.73
N ALA A 62 -3.13 -3.11 8.79
CA ALA A 62 -3.81 -2.75 10.03
C ALA A 62 -4.41 -3.96 10.77
N VAL A 63 -4.80 -5.04 10.06
CA VAL A 63 -5.30 -6.28 10.69
C VAL A 63 -4.22 -6.97 11.53
N PHE A 64 -2.95 -6.78 11.19
CA PHE A 64 -1.81 -7.32 11.91
C PHE A 64 -1.34 -6.43 13.07
N SER A 65 -1.98 -5.28 13.28
CA SER A 65 -1.59 -4.29 14.30
C SER A 65 -0.13 -3.84 14.19
N CYS A 66 0.41 -3.80 12.97
CA CYS A 66 1.77 -3.39 12.69
C CYS A 66 1.83 -2.36 11.56
N LEU A 67 2.93 -1.61 11.53
CA LEU A 67 3.25 -0.70 10.44
C LEU A 67 3.83 -1.49 9.28
N PRO A 68 3.35 -1.28 8.04
CA PRO A 68 3.99 -1.86 6.87
C PRO A 68 5.19 -1.01 6.44
N GLU A 69 6.26 -1.68 6.04
CA GLU A 69 7.38 -1.06 5.32
C GLU A 69 7.11 -1.13 3.82
N LEU A 70 7.44 -0.06 3.10
CA LEU A 70 7.32 0.00 1.65
C LEU A 70 8.66 -0.28 0.98
N HIS A 71 8.66 -1.21 0.03
CA HIS A 71 9.83 -1.67 -0.69
C HIS A 71 9.65 -1.44 -2.18
N GLN A 72 10.69 -0.97 -2.86
CA GLN A 72 10.72 -0.88 -4.32
C GLN A 72 11.15 -2.23 -4.89
N GLY A 73 10.27 -2.89 -5.64
CA GLY A 73 10.57 -4.15 -6.30
C GLY A 73 11.43 -3.96 -7.54
N GLU A 74 12.16 -5.01 -7.92
CA GLU A 74 12.92 -5.04 -9.19
C GLU A 74 12.01 -4.93 -10.42
N ASP A 75 10.74 -5.30 -10.27
CA ASP A 75 9.70 -5.17 -11.29
C ASP A 75 9.12 -3.75 -11.40
N GLY A 76 9.68 -2.80 -10.65
CA GLY A 76 9.25 -1.40 -10.64
C GLY A 76 7.94 -1.15 -9.89
N GLY A 77 7.38 -2.18 -9.23
CA GLY A 77 6.18 -2.02 -8.42
C GLY A 77 6.49 -1.97 -6.93
N GLU A 78 5.57 -1.38 -6.18
CA GLU A 78 5.73 -1.17 -4.75
C GLU A 78 5.19 -2.36 -3.96
N TRP A 79 6.00 -2.86 -3.03
CA TRP A 79 5.71 -4.01 -2.21
C TRP A 79 5.62 -3.60 -0.75
N MET A 80 4.63 -4.12 -0.03
CA MET A 80 4.51 -3.93 1.42
C MET A 80 5.00 -5.19 2.13
N SER A 81 5.71 -5.00 3.23
CA SER A 81 6.00 -6.08 4.18
C SER A 81 5.49 -5.70 5.55
N VAL A 82 5.18 -6.70 6.38
CA VAL A 82 4.81 -6.49 7.78
C VAL A 82 5.72 -7.35 8.65
N PRO A 83 6.17 -6.86 9.83
CA PRO A 83 7.14 -7.58 10.67
C PRO A 83 6.73 -9.01 11.06
N CYS A 84 5.43 -9.28 11.12
CA CYS A 84 4.90 -10.59 11.51
C CYS A 84 4.76 -11.60 10.36
N LEU A 85 5.08 -11.22 9.11
CA LEU A 85 5.02 -12.12 7.96
C LEU A 85 6.34 -12.11 7.18
N PRO A 86 6.96 -13.28 6.93
CA PRO A 86 8.15 -13.41 6.08
C PRO A 86 7.81 -13.36 4.58
N LEU A 87 6.95 -12.42 4.17
CA LEU A 87 6.56 -12.20 2.78
C LEU A 87 6.35 -10.72 2.49
N TRP A 88 6.38 -10.41 1.19
CA TRP A 88 5.96 -9.13 0.66
C TRP A 88 4.63 -9.30 -0.07
N PHE A 89 3.79 -8.29 -0.03
CA PHE A 89 2.51 -8.28 -0.72
C PHE A 89 2.18 -6.92 -1.33
N ARG A 90 1.37 -6.91 -2.38
CA ARG A 90 0.80 -5.70 -2.96
C ARG A 90 -0.54 -5.97 -3.61
N MET A 91 -1.30 -4.89 -3.84
CA MET A 91 -2.57 -4.94 -4.55
C MET A 91 -2.39 -4.47 -5.98
N GLU A 92 -3.00 -5.16 -6.94
CA GLU A 92 -3.07 -4.78 -8.35
C GLU A 92 -4.52 -4.89 -8.83
N GLY A 93 -5.25 -3.78 -8.80
CA GLY A 93 -6.69 -3.80 -9.05
C GLY A 93 -7.40 -4.70 -8.03
N ASN A 94 -7.92 -5.84 -8.48
CA ASN A 94 -8.58 -6.87 -7.65
C ASN A 94 -7.69 -8.06 -7.31
N CYS A 95 -6.46 -8.09 -7.80
CA CYS A 95 -5.51 -9.17 -7.52
C CYS A 95 -4.64 -8.81 -6.32
N LEU A 96 -4.49 -9.77 -5.40
CA LEU A 96 -3.42 -9.78 -4.43
C LEU A 96 -2.21 -10.45 -5.07
N ARG A 97 -1.04 -9.82 -4.97
CA ARG A 97 0.24 -10.45 -5.29
C ARG A 97 1.09 -10.55 -4.04
N TRP A 98 1.84 -11.63 -3.92
CA TRP A 98 2.77 -11.83 -2.81
C TRP A 98 3.99 -12.63 -3.26
N LEU A 99 5.09 -12.48 -2.53
CA LEU A 99 6.31 -13.26 -2.76
C LEU A 99 7.05 -13.48 -1.44
N ARG A 100 7.86 -14.54 -1.39
CA ARG A 100 8.81 -14.80 -0.30
C ARG A 100 10.23 -14.61 -0.83
N ALA A 101 11.19 -14.45 0.08
CA ALA A 101 12.58 -14.23 -0.29
C ALA A 101 13.09 -15.42 -1.10
N GLY A 102 13.57 -15.16 -2.32
CA GLY A 102 14.09 -16.20 -3.22
C GLY A 102 13.01 -17.02 -3.95
N GLU A 103 11.74 -16.66 -3.83
CA GLU A 103 10.62 -17.33 -4.51
C GLU A 103 9.94 -16.42 -5.53
N PRO A 104 9.39 -16.97 -6.63
CA PRO A 104 8.65 -16.19 -7.60
C PRO A 104 7.36 -15.62 -6.99
N ALA A 105 6.93 -14.46 -7.49
CA ALA A 105 5.68 -13.85 -7.05
C ALA A 105 4.46 -14.66 -7.49
N CYS A 106 3.58 -14.92 -6.53
CA CYS A 106 2.28 -15.52 -6.75
C CYS A 106 1.19 -14.45 -6.84
N GLN A 107 0.05 -14.81 -7.44
CA GLN A 107 -1.10 -13.92 -7.56
C GLN A 107 -2.41 -14.66 -7.33
N ARG A 108 -3.41 -13.94 -6.82
CA ARG A 108 -4.76 -14.46 -6.61
C ARG A 108 -5.79 -13.35 -6.78
N ASP A 109 -6.85 -13.63 -7.51
CA ASP A 109 -8.03 -12.77 -7.51
C ASP A 109 -8.69 -12.78 -6.12
N CYS A 110 -8.84 -11.60 -5.54
CA CYS A 110 -9.47 -11.37 -4.24
C CYS A 110 -10.59 -10.33 -4.34
N ALA A 111 -11.25 -10.24 -5.50
CA ALA A 111 -12.44 -9.43 -5.68
C ALA A 111 -13.48 -9.71 -4.58
N GLY A 112 -13.95 -8.65 -3.94
CA GLY A 112 -14.94 -8.73 -2.85
C GLY A 112 -14.38 -9.18 -1.49
N TRP A 113 -13.10 -9.50 -1.36
CA TRP A 113 -12.52 -9.87 -0.07
C TRP A 113 -12.37 -8.65 0.84
N SER A 114 -12.71 -8.85 2.11
CA SER A 114 -12.39 -7.91 3.17
C SER A 114 -10.88 -7.93 3.49
N PRO A 115 -10.33 -6.85 4.08
CA PRO A 115 -8.94 -6.84 4.51
C PRO A 115 -8.57 -7.99 5.45
N ALA A 116 -9.51 -8.41 6.31
CA ALA A 116 -9.32 -9.54 7.23
C ALA A 116 -9.18 -10.88 6.50
N GLN A 117 -9.96 -11.11 5.43
CA GLN A 117 -9.84 -12.32 4.60
C GLN A 117 -8.51 -12.37 3.86
N VAL A 118 -8.07 -11.23 3.32
CA VAL A 118 -6.74 -11.14 2.68
C VAL A 118 -5.63 -11.39 3.70
N ALA A 119 -5.72 -10.79 4.89
CA ALA A 119 -4.76 -11.01 5.96
C ALA A 119 -4.69 -12.47 6.42
N ALA A 120 -5.84 -13.14 6.58
CA ALA A 120 -5.89 -14.57 6.91
C ALA A 120 -5.22 -15.42 5.84
N PHE A 121 -5.51 -15.16 4.56
CA PHE A 121 -4.86 -15.85 3.45
C PHE A 121 -3.34 -15.62 3.44
N LEU A 122 -2.86 -14.39 3.68
CA LEU A 122 -1.43 -14.10 3.75
C LEU A 122 -0.74 -14.85 4.90
N ARG A 123 -1.41 -15.05 6.05
CA ARG A 123 -0.89 -15.90 7.15
C ARG A 123 -0.69 -17.34 6.69
N GLU A 124 -1.69 -17.91 6.00
CA GLU A 124 -1.60 -19.25 5.43
C GLU A 124 -0.43 -19.37 4.45
N GLN A 125 -0.25 -18.39 3.55
CA GLN A 125 0.87 -18.39 2.59
C GLN A 125 2.24 -18.19 3.25
N ALA A 126 2.27 -17.46 4.37
CA ALA A 126 3.47 -17.29 5.18
C ALA A 126 3.83 -18.55 5.99
N GLY A 127 2.90 -19.50 6.15
CA GLY A 127 3.07 -20.66 7.04
C GLY A 127 3.10 -20.28 8.53
N VAL A 128 2.44 -19.17 8.89
CA VAL A 128 2.34 -18.68 10.26
C VAL A 128 0.90 -18.93 10.74
N GLU A 129 0.73 -19.88 11.66
CA GLU A 129 -0.57 -20.16 12.32
C GLU A 129 -0.95 -19.08 13.33
#